data_AF-A0A844ECN7-F1
#
_entry.id   AF-A0A844ECN7-F1
#
_cell.length_a   1.000
_cell.length_b   1.000
_cell.length_c   1.000
_cell.angle_alpha   90.00
_cell.angle_beta   90.00
_cell.angle_gamma   90.00
#
_symmetry.space_group_name_H-M   'P 1'
#
loop_
_entity.id
_entity.type
_entity.pdbx_description
1 polymer ?
#
loop_
_entity_poly.entity_id
_entity_poly.type
_entity_poly.pdbx_seq_one_letter_code
_entity_poly.pdbx_strand_id
1 'polypeptide(L)'
;MNGELTVSAASKDTLPTVFGYIGIGLAFGIVGKASGLSPLLVTLMSIITYAGSAQFVIVSMLVTHSPILSIIFSVFLVNSRMILMSTTLSPYFKHESMLKNILVGSLLT
;
A
#
# COMPACT_ATOMS: atom_id res chain seq x y z
N MET A 1 11.25 -15.87 27.07
CA MET A 1 10.31 -15.29 26.08
C MET A 1 9.27 -14.52 26.88
N ASN A 2 9.50 -13.21 27.03
CA ASN A 2 8.89 -12.37 28.06
C ASN A 2 7.40 -12.09 27.76
N GLY A 3 6.60 -11.87 28.81
CA GLY A 3 5.15 -11.65 28.78
C GLY A 3 4.68 -10.33 28.12
N GLU A 4 5.43 -9.81 27.14
CA GLU A 4 5.18 -8.52 26.47
C GLU A 4 4.37 -8.64 25.18
N LEU A 5 4.12 -9.86 24.68
CA LEU A 5 3.28 -10.12 23.50
C LEU A 5 1.78 -10.15 23.86
N THR A 6 1.30 -9.14 24.58
CA THR A 6 -0.13 -9.01 24.91
C THR A 6 -0.82 -8.13 23.86
N VAL A 7 -2.02 -8.51 23.40
CA VAL A 7 -2.83 -7.76 22.42
C VAL A 7 -2.98 -6.27 22.80
N SER A 8 -3.00 -5.98 24.10
CA SER A 8 -3.04 -4.61 24.63
C SER A 8 -1.80 -3.78 24.29
N ALA A 9 -0.60 -4.35 24.34
CA ALA A 9 0.64 -3.66 23.95
C ALA A 9 0.66 -3.41 22.43
N ALA A 10 0.33 -4.44 21.62
CA ALA A 10 0.24 -4.33 20.17
C ALA A 10 -0.75 -3.23 19.72
N SER A 11 -1.89 -3.08 20.39
CA SER A 11 -2.85 -2.01 20.09
C SER A 11 -2.30 -0.61 20.37
N LYS A 12 -1.52 -0.45 21.45
CA LYS A 12 -0.89 0.83 21.79
C LYS A 12 0.20 1.22 20.80
N ASP A 13 0.98 0.24 20.35
CA ASP A 13 2.10 0.46 19.42
C ASP A 13 1.63 0.73 17.99
N THR A 14 0.48 0.19 17.59
CA THR A 14 -0.09 0.38 16.24
C THR A 14 -0.96 1.62 16.11
N LEU A 15 -1.44 2.21 17.22
CA LEU A 15 -2.23 3.44 17.22
C LEU A 15 -1.59 4.59 16.42
N PRO A 16 -0.30 4.93 16.61
CA PRO A 16 0.36 5.98 15.83
C PRO A 16 0.31 5.72 14.31
N THR A 17 0.48 4.47 13.91
CA THR A 17 0.45 4.06 12.50
C THR A 17 -0.95 4.26 11.91
N VAL A 18 -2.00 3.91 12.65
CA VAL A 18 -3.40 4.13 12.22
C VAL A 18 -3.68 5.62 12.01
N PHE A 19 -3.23 6.48 12.93
CA PHE A 19 -3.36 7.93 12.76
C PHE A 19 -2.61 8.44 11.52
N GLY A 20 -1.45 7.87 11.21
CA GLY A 20 -0.72 8.14 9.97
C GLY A 20 -1.55 7.80 8.72
N TYR A 21 -2.18 6.63 8.69
CA TYR A 21 -3.04 6.22 7.56
C TYR A 21 -4.27 7.11 7.39
N ILE A 22 -4.90 7.56 8.47
CA ILE A 22 -6.00 8.53 8.40
C ILE A 22 -5.54 9.83 7.73
N GLY A 23 -4.37 10.35 8.13
CA GLY A 23 -3.78 11.54 7.52
C GLY A 23 -3.51 11.36 6.02
N ILE A 24 -2.95 10.22 5.62
CA ILE A 24 -2.68 9.91 4.21
C ILE A 24 -3.97 9.81 3.40
N GLY A 25 -5.01 9.16 3.94
CA GLY A 25 -6.32 9.06 3.27
C GLY A 25 -6.98 10.41 3.06
N LEU A 26 -6.94 11.29 4.07
CA LEU A 26 -7.42 12.66 3.96
C LEU A 26 -6.63 13.46 2.92
N ALA A 27 -5.31 13.33 2.92
CA ALA A 27 -4.45 13.97 1.94
C ALA A 27 -4.80 13.52 0.52
N PHE A 28 -5.03 12.22 0.29
CA PHE A 28 -5.46 11.71 -1.01
C PHE A 28 -6.81 12.29 -1.45
N GLY A 29 -7.79 12.33 -0.54
CA GLY A 29 -9.10 12.93 -0.83
C GLY A 29 -9.01 14.41 -1.24
N ILE A 30 -8.20 15.18 -0.52
CA ILE A 30 -7.95 16.60 -0.82
C ILE A 30 -7.25 16.75 -2.17
N VAL A 31 -6.18 15.98 -2.41
CA VAL A 31 -5.43 16.01 -3.67
C VAL A 31 -6.32 15.62 -4.84
N GLY A 32 -7.08 14.53 -4.73
CA GLY A 32 -8.00 14.09 -5.79
C GLY A 32 -9.03 15.16 -6.16
N LYS A 33 -9.63 15.83 -5.16
CA LYS A 33 -10.54 16.94 -5.40
C LYS A 33 -9.83 18.17 -6.00
N ALA A 34 -8.64 18.51 -5.52
CA ALA A 34 -7.85 19.65 -6.03
C ALA A 34 -7.38 19.41 -7.48
N SER A 35 -7.15 18.16 -7.86
CA SER A 35 -6.85 17.72 -9.22
C SER A 35 -8.04 17.75 -10.18
N GLY A 36 -9.23 18.18 -9.73
CA GLY A 36 -10.43 18.25 -10.56
C GLY A 36 -11.13 16.92 -10.80
N LEU A 37 -10.74 15.84 -10.10
CA LEU A 37 -11.40 14.55 -10.21
C LEU A 37 -12.73 14.56 -9.45
N SER A 38 -13.72 13.83 -9.97
CA SER A 38 -15.00 13.67 -9.29
C SER A 38 -14.80 13.02 -7.91
N PRO A 39 -15.45 13.51 -6.84
CA PRO A 39 -15.40 12.88 -5.51
C PRO A 39 -15.81 11.40 -5.55
N LEU A 40 -16.72 11.04 -6.45
CA LEU A 40 -17.14 9.65 -6.65
C LEU A 40 -15.99 8.79 -7.19
N LEU A 41 -15.22 9.30 -8.16
CA LEU A 41 -14.07 8.61 -8.74
C LEU A 41 -12.95 8.42 -7.70
N VAL A 42 -12.65 9.47 -6.92
CA VAL A 42 -11.67 9.40 -5.83
C VAL A 42 -12.07 8.34 -4.80
N THR A 43 -13.36 8.32 -4.41
CA THR A 43 -13.89 7.32 -3.46
C THR A 43 -13.81 5.90 -4.04
N LEU A 44 -14.19 5.71 -5.30
CA LEU A 44 -14.06 4.43 -6.01
C LEU A 44 -12.61 3.96 -6.08
N MET A 45 -11.66 4.86 -6.39
CA MET A 45 -10.23 4.53 -6.38
C MET A 45 -9.77 4.08 -4.99
N SER A 46 -10.21 4.76 -3.93
CA SER A 46 -9.87 4.37 -2.56
C SER A 46 -10.44 3.01 -2.14
N ILE A 47 -11.61 2.62 -2.65
CA ILE A 47 -12.23 1.32 -2.36
C ILE A 47 -11.58 0.19 -3.17
N ILE A 48 -11.30 0.43 -4.45
CA ILE A 48 -10.83 -0.61 -5.37
C ILE A 48 -9.30 -0.81 -5.27
N THR A 49 -8.55 0.26 -5.07
CA THR A 49 -7.08 0.22 -5.13
C THR A 49 -6.50 0.10 -3.72
N TYR A 50 -6.03 -1.10 -3.36
CA TYR A 50 -5.39 -1.34 -2.06
C TYR A 50 -4.03 -0.62 -1.90
N ALA A 51 -3.40 -0.24 -3.01
CA ALA A 51 -2.08 0.40 -3.01
C ALA A 51 -2.18 1.94 -2.89
N GLY A 52 -2.04 2.47 -1.66
CA GLY A 52 -2.11 3.92 -1.40
C GLY A 52 -1.10 4.76 -2.20
N SER A 53 0.15 4.29 -2.34
CA SER A 53 1.16 4.99 -3.16
C SER A 53 0.79 5.04 -4.65
N ALA A 54 0.15 3.97 -5.17
CA ALA A 54 -0.30 3.93 -6.56
C ALA A 54 -1.38 4.98 -6.83
N GLN A 55 -2.28 5.21 -5.87
CA GLN A 55 -3.36 6.20 -6.02
C GLN A 55 -2.81 7.61 -6.28
N PHE A 56 -1.78 8.03 -5.54
CA PHE A 56 -1.13 9.34 -5.76
C PHE A 56 -0.43 9.44 -7.12
N VAL A 57 0.27 8.38 -7.55
CA VAL A 57 0.93 8.33 -8.86
C VAL A 57 -0.09 8.41 -9.99
N ILE A 58 -1.19 7.65 -9.89
CA ILE A 58 -2.26 7.64 -10.88
C ILE A 58 -2.87 9.03 -11.00
N VAL A 59 -3.23 9.67 -9.87
CA VAL A 59 -3.81 11.02 -9.90
C VAL A 59 -2.84 12.03 -10.51
N SER A 60 -1.57 12.02 -10.09
CA SER A 60 -0.56 12.93 -10.65
C SER A 60 -0.41 12.78 -12.16
N MET A 61 -0.40 11.56 -12.68
CA MET A 61 -0.20 11.31 -14.11
C MET A 61 -1.47 11.48 -14.94
N LEU A 62 -2.65 11.26 -14.35
CA LEU A 62 -3.93 11.56 -14.99
C LEU A 62 -4.08 13.06 -15.23
N VAL A 63 -3.67 13.89 -14.26
CA VAL A 63 -3.70 15.36 -14.39
C VAL A 63 -2.76 15.85 -15.49
N THR A 64 -1.61 15.20 -15.68
CA THR A 64 -0.67 15.52 -16.75
C THR A 64 -1.02 14.88 -18.10
N HIS A 65 -2.21 14.28 -18.22
CA HIS A 65 -2.68 13.60 -19.43
C HIS A 65 -1.68 12.57 -19.98
N SER A 66 -0.98 11.87 -19.10
CA SER A 66 0.02 10.88 -19.51
C SER A 66 -0.63 9.65 -20.15
N PRO A 67 0.06 8.98 -21.08
CA PRO A 67 -0.43 7.75 -21.68
C PRO A 67 -0.71 6.68 -20.62
N ILE A 68 -1.80 5.92 -20.79
CA ILE A 68 -2.22 4.86 -19.86
C ILE A 68 -1.09 3.85 -19.61
N LEU A 69 -0.34 3.50 -20.66
CA LEU A 69 0.78 2.56 -20.55
C LEU A 69 1.88 3.07 -19.61
N SER A 70 2.14 4.38 -19.63
CA SER A 70 3.13 5.03 -18.74
C SER A 70 2.64 5.05 -17.29
N ILE A 71 1.34 5.23 -17.06
CA ILE A 71 0.73 5.14 -15.73
C ILE A 71 0.90 3.72 -15.16
N ILE A 72 0.56 2.71 -15.95
CA ILE A 72 0.71 1.29 -15.56
C ILE A 72 2.17 0.99 -15.20
N PHE A 73 3.11 1.40 -16.06
CA PHE A 73 4.53 1.14 -15.83
C PHE A 73 5.06 1.88 -14.60
N SER A 74 4.64 3.13 -14.38
CA SER A 74 5.05 3.91 -13.20
C SER A 74 4.50 3.31 -11.92
N VAL A 75 3.23 2.91 -11.90
CA VAL A 75 2.61 2.21 -10.77
C VAL A 75 3.34 0.90 -10.48
N PHE A 76 3.65 0.11 -11.52
CA PHE A 76 4.43 -1.11 -11.39
C PHE A 76 5.80 -0.86 -10.78
N LEU A 77 6.55 0.13 -11.29
CA LEU A 77 7.87 0.47 -10.79
C LEU A 77 7.84 0.94 -9.32
N VAL A 78 6.90 1.80 -8.95
CA VAL A 78 6.74 2.25 -7.56
C VAL A 78 6.40 1.09 -6.62
N ASN A 79 5.62 0.11 -7.10
CA ASN A 79 5.22 -1.06 -6.34
C ASN A 79 6.23 -2.22 -6.38
N SER A 80 7.24 -2.15 -7.24
CA SER A 80 8.28 -3.18 -7.39
C SER A 80 9.07 -3.43 -6.10
N ARG A 81 9.00 -2.53 -5.11
CA ARG A 81 9.51 -2.75 -3.74
C ARG A 81 9.07 -4.09 -3.14
N MET A 82 7.88 -4.56 -3.48
CA MET A 82 7.36 -5.86 -3.02
C MET A 82 8.14 -7.04 -3.61
N ILE A 83 8.58 -6.92 -4.86
CA ILE A 83 9.43 -7.93 -5.51
C ILE A 83 10.78 -7.99 -4.81
N LEU A 84 11.37 -6.83 -4.50
CA LEU A 84 12.65 -6.76 -3.78
C LEU A 84 12.53 -7.36 -2.37
N MET A 85 11.51 -6.97 -1.60
CA MET A 85 11.26 -7.51 -0.27
C MET A 85 11.04 -9.04 -0.29
N SER A 86 10.22 -9.53 -1.23
CA SER A 86 9.99 -10.97 -1.43
C SER A 86 11.28 -11.71 -1.81
N THR A 87 12.11 -11.13 -2.68
CA THR A 87 13.39 -11.71 -3.11
C THR A 87 14.39 -11.78 -1.95
N THR A 88 14.47 -10.74 -1.12
CA THR A 88 15.36 -10.71 0.05
C THR A 88 14.94 -11.74 1.11
N LEU A 89 13.64 -12.01 1.24
CA LEU A 89 13.11 -12.94 2.22
C LEU A 89 13.07 -14.39 1.72
N SER A 90 13.03 -14.60 0.41
CA SER A 90 13.06 -15.92 -0.24
C SER A 90 14.08 -16.92 0.35
N PRO A 91 15.34 -16.54 0.65
CA PRO A 91 16.32 -17.47 1.23
C PRO A 91 15.95 -17.98 2.62
N TYR A 92 15.25 -17.17 3.42
CA TYR A 92 14.88 -17.49 4.81
C TYR A 92 13.71 -18.48 4.91
N PHE A 93 12.90 -18.59 3.85
CA PHE A 93 11.69 -19.42 3.80
C PHE A 93 11.82 -20.66 2.91
N LYS A 94 13.04 -20.98 2.44
CA LYS A 94 13.32 -22.11 1.52
C LYS A 94 12.92 -23.50 2.05
N HIS A 95 12.79 -23.67 3.36
CA HIS A 95 12.51 -24.97 4.00
C HIS A 95 11.08 -25.08 4.56
N GLU A 96 10.23 -24.08 4.32
CA GLU A 96 8.88 -24.02 4.86
C GLU A 96 7.84 -24.40 3.79
N SER A 97 6.70 -24.97 4.23
CA SER A 97 5.59 -25.35 3.34
C SER A 97 5.13 -24.17 2.49
N MET A 98 4.82 -24.41 1.20
CA MET A 98 4.33 -23.40 0.24
C MET A 98 3.21 -22.51 0.82
N LEU A 99 2.33 -23.09 1.63
CA LEU A 99 1.19 -22.38 2.22
C LEU A 99 1.65 -21.35 3.27
N LYS A 100 2.67 -21.70 4.06
CA LYS A 100 3.27 -20.80 5.06
C LYS A 100 4.03 -19.67 4.37
N ASN A 101 4.69 -19.96 3.25
CA ASN A 101 5.39 -18.94 2.44
C ASN A 101 4.44 -17.95 1.79
N ILE A 102 3.28 -18.41 1.29
CA ILE A 102 2.23 -17.54 0.77
C ILE A 102 1.64 -16.68 1.90
N LEU A 103 1.41 -17.26 3.08
CA LEU A 103 0.82 -16.54 4.21
C LEU A 103 1.77 -15.46 4.75
N VAL A 104 3.04 -15.80 4.96
CA VAL A 104 4.08 -14.83 5.34
C VAL A 104 4.31 -13.81 4.23
N GLY A 105 4.30 -14.24 2.96
CA GLY A 105 4.32 -13.39 1.79
C GLY A 105 3.21 -12.34 1.80
N SER A 106 1.98 -12.73 2.10
CA SER A 106 0.83 -11.81 2.17
C SER A 106 0.97 -10.77 3.27
N LEU A 107 1.56 -11.13 4.42
CA LEU A 107 1.80 -10.21 5.55
C LEU A 107 2.92 -9.19 5.28
N LEU A 108 3.77 -9.44 4.29
CA LEU A 108 4.82 -8.51 3.85
C LEU A 108 4.30 -7.46 2.87
N THR A 109 3.07 -7.62 2.39
CA THR A 109 2.40 -6.77 1.39
C THR A 109 1.42 -5.81 2.07
#